data_AF-A0A2J8P3W1-F1
#
_entry.id   AF-A0A2J8P3W1-F1
#
_cell.length_a   1.000
_cell.length_b   1.000
_cell.length_c   1.000
_cell.angle_alpha   90.00
_cell.angle_beta   90.00
_cell.angle_gamma   90.00
#
_symmetry.space_group_name_H-M   'P 1'
#
loop_
_entity.id
_entity.type
_entity.pdbx_description
1 polymer ?
#
loop_
_entity_poly.entity_id
_entity_poly.type
_entity_poly.pdbx_seq_one_letter_code
_entity_poly.pdbx_strand_id
1 'polypeptide(L)'
;SFHLKDVLTTIGEKVCLEVSSCLSLCGSSPFTTDKETVLKGQIQAVASPDDPIRRIMESRILTFLETYLASGHQKPLPTVPGGLSPVQRELEEVAIKFARLVNYNKMVFCPYYDAILISPELFNVDHRINTTSLINSSDSCYSLIFCIRSYSFPEIG
;
A
#
# COMPACT_ATOMS: atom_id res chain seq x y z
N SER A 1 -10.84 -6.92 -20.58
CA SER A 1 -10.75 -7.03 -19.11
C SER A 1 -9.42 -7.67 -18.76
N PHE A 2 -8.79 -7.31 -17.64
CA PHE A 2 -7.52 -7.89 -17.22
C PHE A 2 -7.77 -9.18 -16.40
N HIS A 3 -7.28 -10.33 -16.89
CA HIS A 3 -7.45 -11.63 -16.23
C HIS A 3 -6.12 -12.07 -15.61
N LEU A 4 -5.93 -11.73 -14.33
CA LEU A 4 -4.66 -11.98 -13.61
C LEU A 4 -4.21 -13.45 -13.68
N LYS A 5 -5.15 -14.39 -13.54
CA LYS A 5 -4.84 -15.83 -13.55
C LYS A 5 -4.27 -16.30 -14.90
N ASP A 6 -4.81 -15.79 -16.01
CA ASP A 6 -4.37 -16.16 -17.36
C ASP A 6 -2.98 -15.55 -17.64
N VAL A 7 -2.77 -14.32 -17.19
CA VAL A 7 -1.47 -13.64 -17.27
C VAL A 7 -0.41 -14.42 -16.47
N LEU A 8 -0.70 -14.80 -15.23
CA LEU A 8 0.22 -15.58 -14.40
C LEU A 8 0.50 -16.98 -14.95
N THR A 9 -0.48 -17.59 -15.62
CA THR A 9 -0.29 -18.87 -16.33
C THR A 9 0.73 -18.71 -17.45
N THR A 10 0.54 -17.68 -18.29
CA THR A 10 1.46 -17.35 -19.39
C THR A 10 2.87 -17.01 -18.88
N ILE A 11 2.95 -16.26 -17.78
CA ILE A 11 4.23 -15.95 -17.12
C ILE A 11 4.90 -17.23 -16.62
N GLY A 12 4.16 -18.15 -15.99
CA GLY A 12 4.67 -19.43 -15.53
C GLY A 12 5.29 -20.24 -16.66
N GLU A 13 4.62 -20.34 -17.80
CA GLU A 13 5.16 -21.00 -19.01
C GLU A 13 6.46 -20.35 -19.48
N LYS A 14 6.48 -19.02 -19.59
CA LYS A 14 7.67 -18.29 -20.05
C LYS A 14 8.85 -18.46 -19.09
N VAL A 15 8.62 -18.38 -17.78
CA VAL A 15 9.66 -18.58 -16.76
C VAL A 15 10.23 -20.00 -16.85
N CYS A 16 9.39 -21.02 -17.03
CA CYS A 16 9.87 -22.39 -17.20
C CYS A 16 10.73 -22.58 -18.46
N LEU A 17 10.39 -21.92 -19.57
CA LEU A 17 11.21 -21.92 -20.79
C LEU A 17 12.57 -21.25 -20.54
N GLU A 18 12.59 -20.08 -19.90
CA GLU A 18 13.82 -19.35 -19.59
C GLU A 18 14.71 -20.16 -18.63
N VAL A 19 14.16 -20.74 -17.58
CA VAL A 19 14.89 -21.61 -16.64
C VAL A 19 15.50 -22.81 -17.36
N SER A 20 14.73 -23.47 -18.22
CA SER A 20 15.22 -24.63 -18.99
C SER A 20 16.35 -24.23 -19.94
N SER A 21 16.21 -23.08 -20.61
CA SER A 21 17.26 -22.51 -21.46
C SER A 21 18.53 -22.23 -20.65
N CYS A 22 18.42 -21.55 -19.50
CA CYS A 22 19.56 -21.27 -18.64
C CYS A 22 20.26 -22.54 -18.14
N LEU A 23 19.51 -23.56 -17.70
CA LEU A 23 20.09 -24.83 -17.27
C LEU A 23 20.87 -25.52 -18.39
N SER A 24 20.35 -25.48 -19.62
CA SER A 24 21.05 -26.02 -20.78
C SER A 24 22.36 -25.28 -21.09
N LEU A 25 22.34 -23.94 -21.02
CA LEU A 25 23.53 -23.10 -21.23
C LEU A 25 24.58 -23.29 -20.14
N CYS A 26 24.15 -23.57 -18.90
CA CYS A 26 25.03 -23.81 -17.77
C CYS A 26 25.50 -25.27 -17.65
N GLY A 27 25.14 -26.16 -18.59
CA GLY A 27 25.50 -27.59 -18.53
C GLY A 27 24.91 -28.33 -17.32
N SER A 28 23.83 -27.80 -16.75
CA SER A 28 23.17 -28.34 -15.56
C SER A 28 22.11 -29.39 -15.92
N SER A 29 21.67 -30.15 -14.93
CA SER A 29 20.62 -31.15 -15.11
C SER A 29 19.33 -30.54 -15.70
N PRO A 30 18.64 -31.21 -16.62
CA PRO A 30 17.40 -30.70 -17.21
C PRO A 30 16.33 -30.34 -16.16
N PHE A 31 15.52 -29.34 -16.47
CA PHE A 31 14.36 -28.97 -15.66
C PHE A 31 13.28 -30.04 -15.79
N THR A 32 12.96 -30.73 -14.69
CA THR A 32 12.00 -31.85 -14.71
C THR A 32 10.56 -31.34 -14.73
N THR A 33 9.65 -32.13 -15.31
CA THR A 33 8.22 -31.81 -15.38
C THR A 33 7.59 -31.58 -14.01
N ASP A 34 8.02 -32.30 -12.97
CA ASP A 34 7.54 -32.08 -11.60
C ASP A 34 7.94 -30.70 -11.08
N LYS A 35 9.20 -30.29 -11.28
CA LYS A 35 9.69 -28.97 -10.88
C LYS A 35 9.01 -27.85 -11.67
N GLU A 36 8.72 -28.10 -12.95
CA GLU A 36 7.96 -27.19 -13.80
C GLU A 36 6.54 -26.98 -13.27
N THR A 37 5.86 -28.06 -12.94
CA THR A 37 4.48 -28.03 -12.40
C THR A 37 4.44 -27.29 -11.07
N VAL A 38 5.41 -27.54 -10.19
CA VAL A 38 5.51 -26.85 -8.89
C VAL A 38 5.76 -25.36 -9.09
N LEU A 39 6.71 -24.96 -9.96
CA LEU A 39 7.03 -23.56 -10.20
C LEU A 39 5.84 -22.80 -10.80
N LYS A 40 5.16 -23.38 -11.79
CA LYS A 40 3.93 -22.79 -12.37
C LYS A 40 2.84 -22.64 -11.32
N GLY A 41 2.64 -23.65 -10.48
CA GLY A 41 1.69 -23.61 -9.37
C GLY A 41 2.00 -22.49 -8.37
N GLN A 42 3.28 -22.31 -8.02
CA GLN A 42 3.72 -21.23 -7.14
C GLN A 42 3.49 -19.84 -7.75
N ILE A 43 3.80 -19.65 -9.04
CA ILE A 43 3.57 -18.38 -9.75
C ILE A 43 2.06 -18.06 -9.81
N GLN A 44 1.22 -19.06 -10.08
CA GLN A 44 -0.23 -18.88 -10.08
C GLN A 44 -0.78 -18.61 -8.67
N ALA A 45 -0.18 -19.17 -7.63
CA ALA A 45 -0.61 -18.97 -6.24
C ALA A 45 -0.55 -17.50 -5.80
N VAL A 46 0.36 -16.70 -6.40
CA VAL A 46 0.45 -15.24 -6.18
C VAL A 46 -0.86 -14.50 -6.55
N ALA A 47 -1.74 -15.11 -7.36
CA ALA A 47 -3.08 -14.57 -7.61
C ALA A 47 -3.95 -14.50 -6.35
N SER A 48 -3.67 -15.33 -5.34
CA SER A 48 -4.41 -15.34 -4.08
C SER A 48 -4.08 -14.10 -3.24
N PRO A 49 -5.08 -13.40 -2.66
CA PRO A 49 -4.83 -12.28 -1.75
C PRO A 49 -4.10 -12.72 -0.47
N ASP A 50 -4.23 -13.98 -0.07
CA ASP A 50 -3.59 -14.53 1.12
C ASP A 50 -2.16 -15.01 0.89
N ASP A 51 -1.70 -14.99 -0.37
CA ASP A 51 -0.33 -15.38 -0.70
C ASP A 51 0.69 -14.45 0.02
N PRO A 52 1.68 -15.01 0.72
CA PRO A 52 2.62 -14.22 1.50
C PRO A 52 3.43 -13.24 0.66
N ILE A 53 3.78 -13.57 -0.60
CA ILE A 53 4.51 -12.67 -1.48
C ILE A 53 3.62 -11.49 -1.85
N ARG A 54 2.35 -11.76 -2.22
CA ARG A 54 1.39 -10.69 -2.52
C ARG A 54 1.18 -9.77 -1.33
N ARG A 55 0.96 -10.32 -0.13
CA ARG A 55 0.78 -9.54 1.11
C ARG A 55 1.98 -8.66 1.44
N ILE A 56 3.20 -9.18 1.27
CA ILE A 56 4.43 -8.42 1.49
C ILE A 56 4.54 -7.26 0.48
N MET A 57 4.24 -7.52 -0.80
CA MET A 57 4.28 -6.47 -1.83
C MET A 57 3.24 -5.39 -1.58
N GLU A 58 2.01 -5.78 -1.22
CA GLU A 58 0.93 -4.85 -0.87
C GLU A 58 1.33 -3.98 0.34
N SER A 59 1.83 -4.59 1.41
CA SER A 59 2.30 -3.86 2.58
C SER A 59 3.38 -2.82 2.23
N ARG A 60 4.37 -3.19 1.39
CA ARG A 60 5.42 -2.27 0.94
C ARG A 60 4.87 -1.10 0.12
N ILE A 61 3.91 -1.36 -0.77
CA ILE A 61 3.23 -0.32 -1.56
C ILE A 61 2.48 0.63 -0.63
N LEU A 62 1.69 0.11 0.31
CA LEU A 62 0.91 0.92 1.26
C LEU A 62 1.83 1.76 2.14
N THR A 63 2.89 1.18 2.71
CA THR A 63 3.87 1.93 3.52
C THR A 63 4.56 3.03 2.71
N PHE A 64 4.89 2.78 1.44
CA PHE A 64 5.45 3.81 0.57
C PHE A 64 4.47 4.97 0.38
N LEU A 65 3.19 4.67 0.10
CA LEU A 65 2.15 5.69 -0.08
C LEU A 65 1.89 6.49 1.21
N GLU A 66 1.82 5.83 2.36
CA GLU A 66 1.68 6.49 3.66
C GLU A 66 2.87 7.41 3.96
N THR A 67 4.09 6.94 3.71
CA THR A 67 5.31 7.75 3.90
C THR A 67 5.33 8.95 2.95
N TYR A 68 4.90 8.76 1.70
CA TYR A 68 4.79 9.83 0.69
C TYR A 68 3.79 10.91 1.12
N LEU A 69 2.65 10.52 1.70
CA LEU A 69 1.70 11.49 2.24
C LEU A 69 2.27 12.25 3.45
N ALA A 70 2.98 11.55 4.34
CA ALA A 70 3.57 12.14 5.55
C ALA A 70 4.76 13.07 5.26
N SER A 71 5.45 12.90 4.13
CA SER A 71 6.64 13.71 3.80
C SER A 71 6.31 15.16 3.42
N GLY A 72 5.08 15.45 3.01
CA GLY A 72 4.67 16.78 2.57
C GLY A 72 5.40 17.27 1.31
N HIS A 73 5.15 18.51 0.89
CA HIS A 73 5.67 19.06 -0.38
C HIS A 73 7.16 19.46 -0.36
N GLN A 74 7.84 19.40 0.79
CA GLN A 74 9.19 19.97 0.98
C GLN A 74 10.29 18.94 1.25
N LYS A 75 9.96 17.66 1.40
CA LYS A 75 10.96 16.60 1.64
C LYS A 75 11.31 15.84 0.36
N PRO A 76 12.53 15.28 0.27
CA PRO A 76 12.87 14.39 -0.83
C PRO A 76 11.89 13.21 -0.89
N LEU A 77 11.66 12.70 -2.10
CA LEU A 77 10.81 11.52 -2.30
C LEU A 77 11.29 10.38 -1.38
N PRO A 78 10.36 9.65 -0.73
CA PRO A 78 10.73 8.49 0.05
C PRO A 78 11.45 7.48 -0.84
N THR A 79 12.48 6.84 -0.30
CA THR A 79 13.19 5.77 -1.01
C THR A 79 12.23 4.62 -1.27
N VAL A 80 12.20 4.12 -2.51
CA VAL A 80 11.38 2.97 -2.88
C VAL A 80 11.84 1.72 -2.11
N PRO A 81 10.95 1.02 -1.40
CA PRO A 81 11.30 -0.21 -0.71
C PRO A 81 11.90 -1.27 -1.65
N GLY A 82 12.84 -2.07 -1.14
CA GLY A 82 13.43 -3.16 -1.90
C GLY A 82 12.36 -4.09 -2.51
N GLY A 83 12.59 -4.58 -3.72
CA GLY A 83 11.65 -5.43 -4.47
C GLY A 83 10.61 -4.67 -5.29
N LEU A 84 10.46 -3.35 -5.11
CA LEU A 84 9.59 -2.50 -5.94
C LEU A 84 10.36 -1.65 -6.94
N SER A 85 11.70 -1.73 -6.97
CA SER A 85 12.54 -0.99 -7.91
C SER A 85 12.14 -1.16 -9.39
N PRO A 86 11.70 -2.34 -9.88
CA PRO A 86 11.27 -2.50 -11.28
C PRO A 86 10.03 -1.69 -11.66
N VAL A 87 9.19 -1.32 -10.67
CA VAL A 87 7.93 -0.57 -10.85
C VAL A 87 7.97 0.80 -10.18
N GLN A 88 9.18 1.32 -9.93
CA GLN A 88 9.38 2.56 -9.18
C GLN A 88 8.64 3.73 -9.83
N ARG A 89 8.77 3.90 -11.14
CA ARG A 89 8.16 5.02 -11.86
C ARG A 89 6.63 4.99 -11.75
N GLU A 90 6.05 3.81 -11.97
CA GLU A 90 4.62 3.58 -11.91
C GLU A 90 4.10 3.83 -10.48
N LEU A 91 4.85 3.39 -9.47
CA LEU A 91 4.52 3.60 -8.06
C LEU A 91 4.57 5.09 -7.67
N GLU A 92 5.57 5.84 -8.15
CA GLU A 92 5.68 7.29 -7.93
C GLU A 92 4.51 8.05 -8.58
N GLU A 93 4.11 7.68 -9.79
CA GLU A 93 2.94 8.27 -10.44
C GLU A 93 1.65 8.03 -9.67
N VAL A 94 1.46 6.81 -9.15
CA VAL A 94 0.33 6.46 -8.28
C VAL A 94 0.38 7.29 -7.00
N ALA A 95 1.54 7.44 -6.38
CA ALA A 95 1.71 8.23 -5.16
C ALA A 95 1.35 9.70 -5.36
N ILE A 96 1.80 10.31 -6.47
CA ILE A 96 1.45 11.70 -6.81
C ILE A 96 -0.07 11.86 -6.98
N LYS A 97 -0.71 10.96 -7.74
CA LYS A 97 -2.16 10.98 -7.96
C LYS A 97 -2.92 10.78 -6.65
N PHE A 98 -2.48 9.84 -5.83
CA PHE A 98 -3.05 9.55 -4.52
C PHE A 98 -2.93 10.75 -3.57
N ALA A 99 -1.77 11.40 -3.50
CA ALA A 99 -1.56 12.60 -2.68
C ALA A 99 -2.47 13.77 -3.12
N ARG A 100 -2.63 13.99 -4.43
CA ARG A 100 -3.57 14.99 -4.95
C ARG A 100 -5.01 14.70 -4.54
N LEU A 101 -5.45 13.45 -4.65
CA LEU A 101 -6.79 13.02 -4.25
C LEU A 101 -7.01 13.25 -2.74
N VAL A 102 -6.06 12.83 -1.91
CA VAL A 102 -6.12 13.01 -0.45
C VAL A 102 -6.16 14.50 -0.10
N ASN A 103 -5.33 15.33 -0.73
CA ASN A 103 -5.31 16.77 -0.47
C ASN A 103 -6.59 17.46 -0.93
N TYR A 104 -7.16 17.07 -2.07
CA TYR A 104 -8.45 17.58 -2.52
C TYR A 104 -9.57 17.20 -1.54
N ASN A 105 -9.64 15.93 -1.14
CA ASN A 105 -10.62 15.46 -0.15
C ASN A 105 -10.47 16.22 1.17
N LYS A 106 -9.25 16.47 1.64
CA LYS A 106 -9.01 17.33 2.80
C LYS A 106 -9.59 18.73 2.58
N MET A 107 -9.21 19.40 1.50
CA MET A 107 -9.66 20.76 1.22
C MET A 107 -11.19 20.89 1.16
N VAL A 108 -11.89 19.87 0.64
CA VAL A 108 -13.35 19.85 0.56
C VAL A 108 -14.00 19.49 1.90
N PHE A 109 -13.49 18.47 2.60
CA PHE A 109 -14.19 17.88 3.75
C PHE A 109 -13.72 18.40 5.12
N CYS A 110 -12.49 18.92 5.26
CA CYS A 110 -11.99 19.45 6.54
C CYS A 110 -12.94 20.48 7.18
N PRO A 111 -13.54 21.44 6.44
CA PRO A 111 -14.45 22.41 7.05
C PRO A 111 -15.68 21.77 7.73
N TYR A 112 -16.18 20.66 7.21
CA TYR A 112 -17.30 19.93 7.80
C TYR A 112 -16.89 19.17 9.05
N TYR A 113 -15.68 18.57 9.03
CA TYR A 113 -15.11 17.91 10.20
C TYR A 113 -14.81 18.90 11.32
N ASP A 114 -14.24 20.06 10.98
CA ASP A 114 -13.98 21.14 11.93
C ASP A 114 -15.29 21.63 12.56
N ALA A 115 -16.38 21.75 11.79
CA ALA A 115 -17.68 22.13 12.33
C ALA A 115 -18.23 21.13 13.36
N ILE A 116 -18.06 19.82 13.13
CA ILE A 116 -18.45 18.77 14.10
C ILE A 116 -17.56 18.86 15.34
N LEU A 117 -16.24 18.96 15.14
CA LEU A 117 -15.24 19.02 16.20
C LEU A 117 -15.25 20.31 17.01
N ILE A 118 -15.95 21.36 16.58
CA ILE A 118 -16.09 22.63 17.31
C ILE A 118 -17.51 22.75 17.88
N SER A 119 -18.43 21.85 17.52
CA SER A 119 -19.83 21.88 17.97
C SER A 119 -19.93 21.66 19.50
N PRO A 120 -20.48 22.62 20.26
CA PRO A 120 -20.55 22.54 21.73
C PRO A 120 -21.36 21.36 22.28
N GLU A 121 -22.26 20.79 21.48
CA GLU A 121 -23.12 19.65 21.87
C GLU A 121 -22.31 18.35 22.10
N LEU A 122 -21.12 18.22 21.51
CA LEU A 122 -20.20 17.09 21.75
C LEU A 122 -19.20 17.35 22.89
N PHE A 123 -19.06 18.59 23.37
CA PHE A 123 -18.07 18.97 24.40
C PHE A 123 -18.57 18.92 25.84
N ASN A 124 -19.85 18.63 26.07
CA ASN A 124 -20.41 18.64 27.42
C ASN A 124 -20.29 17.29 28.16
N VAL A 125 -19.48 16.35 27.66
CA VAL A 125 -19.36 15.00 28.23
C VAL A 125 -18.03 14.73 28.94
N ASP A 126 -16.94 15.46 28.71
CA ASP A 126 -15.70 15.17 29.44
C ASP A 126 -14.76 16.37 29.64
N HIS A 127 -14.58 16.75 30.92
CA HIS A 127 -13.73 17.86 31.38
C HIS A 127 -12.21 17.56 31.26
N ARG A 128 -11.81 16.51 30.53
CA ARG A 128 -10.43 15.98 30.46
C ARG A 128 -9.70 16.21 29.15
N ILE A 129 -10.31 16.80 28.12
CA ILE A 129 -9.60 17.06 26.85
C ILE A 129 -9.33 18.56 26.71
N ASN A 130 -8.13 18.98 27.12
CA ASN A 130 -7.61 20.30 26.81
C ASN A 130 -7.13 20.28 25.34
N THR A 131 -8.07 20.50 24.40
CA THR A 131 -7.89 20.37 22.94
C THR A 131 -7.02 21.46 22.30
N THR A 132 -6.44 22.37 23.08
CA THR A 132 -5.49 23.38 22.61
C THR A 132 -4.25 22.76 21.93
N SER A 133 -3.95 21.47 22.15
CA SER A 133 -2.90 20.73 21.44
C SER A 133 -3.36 20.08 20.13
N LEU A 134 -4.67 19.88 19.91
CA LEU A 134 -5.23 19.34 18.67
C LEU A 134 -5.45 20.42 17.60
N ILE A 135 -5.66 21.66 18.05
CA ILE A 135 -5.88 22.85 17.20
C ILE A 135 -4.56 23.52 16.79
N ASN A 136 -3.46 23.30 17.55
CA ASN A 136 -2.15 23.90 17.27
C ASN A 136 -1.22 23.04 16.39
N SER A 137 -1.68 21.88 15.91
CA SER A 137 -1.03 21.20 14.80
C SER A 137 -1.67 21.73 13.51
N SER A 138 -0.88 22.09 12.51
CA SER A 138 -1.31 22.64 11.21
C SER A 138 -2.18 21.69 10.35
N ASP A 139 -2.84 20.72 10.96
CA ASP A 139 -3.34 19.52 10.32
C ASP A 139 -4.52 18.87 11.10
N SER A 140 -5.57 19.65 11.40
CA SER A 140 -6.84 19.19 12.03
C SER A 140 -7.38 17.89 11.40
N CYS A 141 -7.21 17.73 10.08
CA CYS A 141 -7.64 16.53 9.34
C CYS A 141 -6.80 15.26 9.58
N TYR A 142 -5.51 15.37 9.94
CA TYR A 142 -4.75 14.18 10.40
C TYR A 142 -5.18 13.78 11.81
N SER A 143 -5.51 14.76 12.67
CA SER A 143 -6.09 14.49 13.99
C SER A 143 -7.41 13.73 13.89
N LEU A 144 -8.29 14.05 12.94
CA LEU A 144 -9.55 13.33 12.76
C LEU A 144 -9.36 11.93 12.15
N ILE A 145 -8.48 11.76 11.16
CA ILE A 145 -8.14 10.42 10.63
C ILE A 145 -7.50 9.55 11.72
N PHE A 146 -6.63 10.13 12.55
CA PHE A 146 -6.02 9.45 13.69
C PHE A 146 -7.06 9.11 14.76
N CYS A 147 -7.94 10.06 15.13
CA CYS A 147 -9.06 9.82 16.03
C CYS A 147 -10.00 8.73 15.51
N ILE A 148 -10.41 8.77 14.24
CA ILE A 148 -11.30 7.74 13.66
C ILE A 148 -10.60 6.37 13.65
N ARG A 149 -9.28 6.30 13.38
CA ARG A 149 -8.50 5.06 13.53
C ARG A 149 -8.50 4.57 14.98
N SER A 150 -8.29 5.45 15.96
CA SER A 150 -8.31 5.12 17.39
C SER A 150 -9.68 4.68 17.90
N TYR A 151 -10.78 5.17 17.31
CA TYR A 151 -12.15 4.80 17.69
C TYR A 151 -12.72 3.61 16.91
N SER A 152 -12.28 3.37 15.67
CA SER A 152 -12.84 2.30 14.81
C SER A 152 -12.07 0.99 14.86
N PHE A 153 -10.83 0.99 15.36
CA PHE A 153 -10.04 -0.22 15.61
C PHE A 153 -9.39 -0.12 16.99
N PRO A 154 -10.08 -0.56 18.08
CA PRO A 154 -9.34 -0.94 19.27
C PRO A 154 -8.42 -2.09 18.85
N GLU A 155 -7.15 -2.01 19.24
CA GLU A 155 -6.18 -3.05 18.96
C GLU A 155 -6.76 -4.42 19.34
N ILE A 156 -6.77 -5.34 18.37
CA ILE A 156 -6.75 -6.76 18.70
C ILE A 156 -5.28 -7.07 18.91
N GLY A 157 -4.85 -6.93 20.17
CA GLY A 157 -3.48 -7.13 20.64
C GLY A 157 -3.34 -6.72 22.09
#